data_AF-A0A9D4PAR2-F1
#
_entry.id   AF-A0A9D4PAR2-F1
#
_cell.length_a   1.000
_cell.length_b   1.000
_cell.length_c   1.000
_cell.angle_alpha   90.00
_cell.angle_beta   90.00
_cell.angle_gamma   90.00
#
_symmetry.space_group_name_H-M   'P 1'
#
loop_
_entity.id
_entity.type
_entity.pdbx_description
1 polymer ?
#
loop_
_entity_poly.entity_id
_entity_poly.type
_entity_poly.pdbx_seq_one_letter_code
_entity_poly.pdbx_strand_id
1 'polypeptide(L)'
;MNQLAQTKPFLGVHHDGPPENDDCSLDRYLMGPWRTSNTTTWWSPCSLQLLTKLDENDKLSCIKKPLSVKRLRQVLHWNSWRSEHPPGQQWDADAQCRVFLKSEGARCSIKAENMSAVCRALQCKSPERIGLFGAGHALEGTYCGESSWCQGTKCVPFPKSLPVVPGGWSEWETVTECSQPCLQHSVALVHMKRKCNDPRRQNTLEGCEGDNVRLRPCDISANEKAPKCTHPKTNQQYIDEKCALYARFKPELKPRGTQVPYSASQSWRACAIHCGYKGDAFIAAKFFLNEQTNETGLLPDGTRCHFDKSKGAAYYCQQGQCVTLLQSLAGIQDNEAGQVLEVEDSDWAPDTEGRRLVEKYLEYVPGKDFAVLDVKKVPPARARVAVDDL
;
A
#
# COMPACT_ATOMS: atom_id res chain seq x y z
N MET A 1 5.49 -5.89 18.63
CA MET A 1 4.38 -6.23 19.54
C MET A 1 4.37 -7.69 20.05
N ASN A 2 5.46 -8.48 19.89
CA ASN A 2 5.51 -9.88 20.35
C ASN A 2 6.06 -10.08 21.78
N GLN A 3 6.50 -9.04 22.48
CA GLN A 3 7.20 -9.23 23.77
C GLN A 3 6.27 -9.70 24.90
N LEU A 4 5.00 -9.27 24.97
CA LEU A 4 4.05 -9.75 25.99
C LEU A 4 3.62 -11.21 25.77
N ALA A 5 3.67 -11.71 24.52
CA ALA A 5 3.46 -13.12 24.24
C ALA A 5 4.70 -13.97 24.57
N GLN A 6 5.89 -13.37 24.50
CA GLN A 6 7.14 -14.03 24.86
C GLN A 6 7.37 -14.10 26.37
N THR A 7 6.78 -13.22 27.20
CA THR A 7 6.85 -13.33 28.68
C THR A 7 6.03 -14.48 29.27
N LYS A 8 5.10 -15.03 28.49
CA LYS A 8 4.16 -16.10 28.90
C LYS A 8 4.87 -17.38 29.39
N PRO A 9 5.83 -17.96 28.64
CA PRO A 9 6.58 -19.11 29.12
C PRO A 9 7.53 -18.81 30.29
N PHE A 10 7.95 -17.56 30.52
CA PHE A 10 8.94 -17.25 31.58
C PHE A 10 8.37 -17.29 32.99
N LEU A 11 7.06 -17.04 33.16
CA LEU A 11 6.36 -17.21 34.45
C LEU A 11 5.67 -18.58 34.56
N GLY A 12 5.83 -19.45 33.56
CA GLY A 12 5.19 -20.76 33.51
C GLY A 12 3.68 -20.71 33.30
N VAL A 13 3.11 -19.59 32.82
CA VAL A 13 1.66 -19.48 32.61
C VAL A 13 1.29 -20.17 31.29
N HIS A 14 0.48 -21.23 31.40
CA HIS A 14 -0.01 -22.01 30.26
C HIS A 14 -1.13 -21.29 29.52
N HIS A 15 -1.44 -21.78 28.32
CA HIS A 15 -2.60 -21.30 27.56
C HIS A 15 -3.91 -21.58 28.31
N ASP A 16 -4.90 -20.71 28.11
CA ASP A 16 -6.28 -20.97 28.56
C ASP A 16 -6.92 -22.07 27.70
N GLY A 17 -7.84 -22.83 28.27
CA GLY A 17 -8.50 -23.97 27.63
C GLY A 17 -7.85 -25.32 27.96
N PRO A 18 -8.41 -26.41 27.41
CA PRO A 18 -7.98 -27.76 27.74
C PRO A 18 -6.56 -28.08 27.24
N PRO A 19 -5.86 -29.03 27.88
CA PRO A 19 -6.36 -29.84 29.01
C PRO A 19 -6.17 -29.22 30.40
N GLU A 20 -5.24 -28.28 30.60
CA GLU A 20 -4.90 -27.77 31.94
C GLU A 20 -5.84 -26.67 32.49
N ASN A 21 -6.46 -25.87 31.62
CA ASN A 21 -7.26 -24.71 32.00
C ASN A 21 -8.64 -24.72 31.30
N ASP A 22 -9.30 -25.87 31.27
CA ASP A 22 -10.54 -26.12 30.53
C ASP A 22 -11.69 -25.15 30.89
N ASP A 23 -11.70 -24.66 32.14
CA ASP A 23 -12.68 -23.66 32.61
C ASP A 23 -12.46 -22.24 32.06
N CYS A 24 -11.34 -21.99 31.38
CA CYS A 24 -10.97 -20.68 30.85
C CYS A 24 -11.11 -20.60 29.33
N SER A 25 -11.67 -19.48 28.86
CA SER A 25 -11.97 -19.23 27.45
C SER A 25 -10.72 -19.23 26.57
N LEU A 26 -10.82 -19.91 25.42
CA LEU A 26 -9.77 -20.06 24.42
C LEU A 26 -9.37 -18.76 23.68
N ASP A 27 -10.21 -17.72 23.72
CA ASP A 27 -10.05 -16.55 22.86
C ASP A 27 -10.36 -15.21 23.53
N ARG A 28 -10.83 -15.18 24.78
CA ARG A 28 -11.18 -13.94 25.49
C ARG A 28 -10.02 -13.28 26.21
N TYR A 29 -9.06 -14.03 26.74
CA TYR A 29 -8.06 -13.50 27.66
C TYR A 29 -6.66 -13.49 27.05
N LEU A 30 -5.73 -12.82 27.74
CA LEU A 30 -4.35 -12.68 27.30
C LEU A 30 -3.70 -14.04 27.02
N MET A 31 -4.06 -15.09 27.76
CA MET A 31 -3.50 -16.44 27.63
C MET A 31 -4.29 -17.39 26.74
N GLY A 32 -5.39 -16.95 26.13
CA GLY A 32 -6.09 -17.71 25.09
C GLY A 32 -5.14 -18.10 23.95
N PRO A 33 -5.20 -19.34 23.43
CA PRO A 33 -4.42 -19.77 22.26
C PRO A 33 -4.78 -19.00 20.99
N TRP A 34 -6.01 -18.46 20.91
CA TRP A 34 -6.48 -17.73 19.74
C TRP A 34 -6.61 -16.24 20.03
N ARG A 35 -6.21 -15.42 19.04
CA ARG A 35 -6.43 -13.98 19.04
C ARG A 35 -7.58 -13.66 18.10
N THR A 36 -8.70 -13.22 18.65
CA THR A 36 -9.88 -12.77 17.92
C THR A 36 -10.16 -11.30 18.26
N SER A 37 -11.13 -10.69 17.61
CA SER A 37 -11.62 -9.35 17.96
C SER A 37 -12.19 -9.25 19.38
N ASN A 38 -12.56 -10.39 19.97
CA ASN A 38 -13.09 -10.50 21.33
C ASN A 38 -12.00 -10.70 22.39
N THR A 39 -10.75 -10.90 21.98
CA THR A 39 -9.65 -11.05 22.92
C THR A 39 -9.42 -9.76 23.71
N THR A 40 -9.03 -9.88 24.97
CA THR A 40 -8.75 -8.75 25.83
C THR A 40 -7.29 -8.75 26.27
N THR A 41 -6.84 -7.63 26.84
CA THR A 41 -5.51 -7.52 27.46
C THR A 41 -5.49 -8.02 28.91
N TRP A 42 -6.59 -8.59 29.40
CA TRP A 42 -6.73 -9.09 30.78
C TRP A 42 -6.26 -10.53 30.90
N TRP A 43 -5.66 -10.86 32.04
CA TRP A 43 -5.38 -12.26 32.40
C TRP A 43 -6.68 -12.98 32.76
N SER A 44 -6.75 -14.28 32.43
CA SER A 44 -7.89 -15.12 32.82
C SER A 44 -7.87 -15.42 34.33
N PRO A 45 -8.99 -15.86 34.91
CA PRO A 45 -9.00 -16.38 36.28
C PRO A 45 -8.01 -17.54 36.49
N CYS A 46 -7.86 -18.46 35.53
CA CYS A 46 -6.91 -19.58 35.62
C CYS A 46 -5.46 -19.09 35.66
N SER A 47 -5.11 -18.13 34.80
CA SER A 47 -3.79 -17.50 34.80
C SER A 47 -3.49 -16.80 36.13
N LEU A 48 -4.47 -16.05 36.66
CA LEU A 48 -4.34 -15.36 37.95
C LEU A 48 -4.16 -16.36 39.09
N GLN A 49 -4.94 -17.45 39.13
CA GLN A 49 -4.80 -18.49 40.14
C GLN A 49 -3.41 -19.13 40.15
N LEU A 50 -2.85 -19.40 38.97
CA LEU A 50 -1.49 -19.93 38.87
C LEU A 50 -0.45 -18.93 39.39
N LEU A 51 -0.53 -17.65 38.99
CA LEU A 51 0.38 -16.61 39.47
C LEU A 51 0.29 -16.44 40.99
N THR A 52 -0.91 -16.49 41.56
CA THR A 52 -1.12 -16.46 43.03
C THR A 52 -0.46 -17.67 43.70
N LYS A 53 -0.64 -18.88 43.18
CA LYS A 53 0.02 -20.09 43.72
C LYS A 53 1.54 -20.00 43.64
N LEU A 54 2.10 -19.48 42.54
CA LEU A 54 3.54 -19.27 42.41
C LEU A 54 4.05 -18.26 43.44
N ASP A 55 3.23 -17.24 43.74
CA ASP A 55 3.54 -16.23 44.73
C ASP A 55 3.55 -16.78 46.16
N GLU A 56 2.50 -17.52 46.51
CA GLU A 56 2.32 -18.19 47.81
C GLU A 56 3.45 -19.21 48.08
N ASN A 57 3.97 -19.85 47.02
CA ASN A 57 5.07 -20.81 47.11
C ASN A 57 6.46 -20.18 46.94
N ASP A 58 6.57 -18.85 47.04
CA ASP A 58 7.80 -18.05 46.94
C ASP A 58 8.61 -18.26 45.65
N LYS A 59 7.96 -18.74 44.58
CA LYS A 59 8.58 -18.97 43.27
C LYS A 59 8.81 -17.66 42.51
N LEU A 60 8.18 -16.57 42.93
CA LEU A 60 8.31 -15.23 42.36
C LEU A 60 9.28 -14.31 43.15
N SER A 61 10.04 -14.86 44.09
CA SER A 61 10.92 -14.08 44.98
C SER A 61 11.94 -13.21 44.24
N CYS A 62 12.41 -13.63 43.06
CA CYS A 62 13.40 -12.87 42.29
C CYS A 62 12.82 -11.57 41.68
N ILE A 63 11.55 -11.56 41.27
CA ILE A 63 10.90 -10.38 40.68
C ILE A 63 10.40 -9.40 41.74
N LYS A 64 10.22 -9.86 42.99
CA LYS A 64 9.89 -9.02 44.15
C LYS A 64 11.06 -8.21 44.68
N LYS A 65 12.30 -8.58 44.33
CA LYS A 65 13.50 -7.86 44.78
C LYS A 65 13.55 -6.50 44.10
N PRO A 66 13.55 -5.38 44.85
CA PRO A 66 13.62 -4.06 44.27
C PRO A 66 14.93 -3.91 43.49
N LEU A 67 14.84 -3.32 42.30
CA LEU A 67 16.01 -2.95 41.53
C LEU A 67 16.78 -1.84 42.28
N SER A 68 18.11 -1.90 42.26
CA SER A 68 18.93 -0.80 42.81
C SER A 68 18.66 0.49 42.04
N VAL A 69 18.81 1.65 42.67
CA VAL A 69 18.62 2.97 42.02
C VAL A 69 19.42 3.10 40.71
N LYS A 70 20.64 2.54 40.66
CA LYS A 70 21.49 2.50 39.46
C LYS A 70 20.86 1.67 38.34
N ARG A 71 20.33 0.47 38.65
CA ARG A 71 19.60 -0.37 37.67
C ARG A 71 18.26 0.24 37.29
N LEU A 72 17.52 0.81 38.23
CA LEU A 72 16.30 1.55 37.96
C LEU A 72 16.55 2.66 36.96
N ARG A 73 17.60 3.48 37.10
CA ARG A 73 17.93 4.51 36.11
C ARG A 73 18.23 3.95 34.71
N GLN A 74 18.90 2.80 34.61
CA GLN A 74 19.14 2.12 33.33
C GLN A 74 17.86 1.55 32.70
N VAL A 75 16.94 1.02 33.51
CA VAL A 75 15.65 0.45 33.06
C VAL A 75 14.60 1.53 32.85
N LEU A 76 14.66 2.66 33.55
CA LEU A 76 13.75 3.79 33.35
C LEU A 76 13.95 4.46 32.00
N HIS A 77 15.15 4.38 31.41
CA HIS A 77 15.35 4.73 30.00
C HIS A 77 14.44 3.92 29.06
N TRP A 78 14.15 2.66 29.41
CA TRP A 78 13.16 1.81 28.73
C TRP A 78 11.71 2.11 29.10
N ASN A 79 11.43 2.88 30.15
CA ASN A 79 10.07 3.32 30.53
C ASN A 79 9.77 4.74 30.05
N SER A 80 10.65 5.37 29.27
CA SER A 80 10.40 6.67 28.62
C SER A 80 9.17 6.66 27.70
N TRP A 81 8.68 5.48 27.26
CA TRP A 81 7.38 5.35 26.57
C TRP A 81 6.18 5.65 27.47
N ARG A 82 6.34 5.61 28.80
CA ARG A 82 5.31 6.05 29.76
C ARG A 82 5.31 7.56 29.97
N SER A 83 6.38 8.27 29.59
CA SER A 83 6.38 9.72 29.67
C SER A 83 5.70 10.32 28.44
N GLU A 84 4.51 10.86 28.71
CA GLU A 84 3.72 11.86 27.97
C GLU A 84 2.60 11.36 27.05
N HIS A 85 2.78 10.35 26.19
CA HIS A 85 1.71 9.97 25.24
C HIS A 85 1.57 8.45 25.05
N PRO A 86 0.32 7.90 25.07
CA PRO A 86 0.07 6.49 24.80
C PRO A 86 0.50 6.09 23.37
N PRO A 87 0.84 4.81 23.13
CA PRO A 87 1.54 4.40 21.90
C PRO A 87 0.77 4.71 20.61
N GLY A 88 -0.56 4.72 20.64
CA GLY A 88 -1.41 5.08 19.51
C GLY A 88 -1.33 6.56 19.10
N GLN A 89 -0.78 7.43 19.95
CA GLN A 89 -0.44 8.81 19.58
C GLN A 89 0.85 8.89 18.77
N GLN A 90 1.74 7.89 18.91
CA GLN A 90 2.95 7.74 18.10
C GLN A 90 2.75 6.78 16.91
N TRP A 91 1.70 5.97 16.92
CA TRP A 91 1.42 4.97 15.90
C TRP A 91 -0.08 5.01 15.63
N ASP A 92 -0.48 5.91 14.75
CA ASP A 92 -1.83 6.02 14.24
C ASP A 92 -2.29 4.73 13.54
N ALA A 93 -3.60 4.62 13.28
CA ALA A 93 -4.21 3.41 12.72
C ALA A 93 -3.54 2.97 11.39
N ASP A 94 -3.16 3.91 10.54
CA ASP A 94 -2.46 3.62 9.28
C ASP A 94 -1.06 3.05 9.54
N ALA A 95 -0.27 3.64 10.44
CA ALA A 95 1.04 3.10 10.78
C ALA A 95 0.97 1.70 11.40
N GLN A 96 -0.06 1.42 12.21
CA GLN A 96 -0.32 0.09 12.73
C GLN A 96 -0.60 -0.91 11.58
N CYS A 97 -1.38 -0.51 10.58
CA CYS A 97 -1.63 -1.33 9.38
C CYS A 97 -0.37 -1.55 8.54
N ARG A 98 0.50 -0.55 8.39
CA ARG A 98 1.79 -0.68 7.69
C ARG A 98 2.71 -1.70 8.34
N VAL A 99 2.78 -1.68 9.67
CA VAL A 99 3.55 -2.67 10.44
C VAL A 99 2.92 -4.07 10.33
N PHE A 100 1.59 -4.18 10.46
CA PHE A 100 0.88 -5.45 10.42
C PHE A 100 1.00 -6.15 9.05
N LEU A 101 0.71 -5.42 7.97
CA LEU A 101 0.77 -5.96 6.61
C LEU A 101 2.17 -5.95 5.99
N LYS A 102 3.14 -5.30 6.65
CA LYS A 102 4.50 -5.06 6.13
C LYS A 102 4.46 -4.41 4.74
N SER A 103 3.57 -3.44 4.57
CA SER A 103 3.35 -2.69 3.33
C SER A 103 3.31 -1.21 3.65
N GLU A 104 4.11 -0.41 2.94
CA GLU A 104 4.11 1.06 3.09
C GLU A 104 2.79 1.69 2.60
N GLY A 105 2.07 1.03 1.69
CA GLY A 105 0.76 1.50 1.20
C GLY A 105 -0.42 1.08 2.09
N ALA A 106 -0.18 0.28 3.13
CA ALA A 106 -1.25 -0.20 3.98
C ALA A 106 -1.86 0.93 4.83
N ARG A 107 -3.19 0.91 4.95
CA ARG A 107 -3.96 1.92 5.69
C ARG A 107 -5.17 1.31 6.39
N CYS A 108 -5.70 2.03 7.36
CA CYS A 108 -6.97 1.71 7.98
C CYS A 108 -8.08 1.74 6.92
N SER A 109 -8.97 0.76 6.95
CA SER A 109 -10.13 0.67 6.05
C SER A 109 -11.44 1.10 6.69
N ILE A 110 -11.45 1.38 8.00
CA ILE A 110 -12.63 1.82 8.74
C ILE A 110 -13.00 3.23 8.29
N LYS A 111 -14.27 3.43 7.93
CA LYS A 111 -14.78 4.72 7.50
C LYS A 111 -15.00 5.67 8.68
N ALA A 112 -15.01 6.97 8.39
CA ALA A 112 -15.13 8.02 9.40
C ALA A 112 -16.35 7.86 10.30
N GLU A 113 -17.50 7.50 9.71
CA GLU A 113 -18.76 7.29 10.43
C GLU A 113 -18.72 6.15 11.46
N ASN A 114 -17.74 5.25 11.38
CA ASN A 114 -17.60 4.10 12.27
C ASN A 114 -16.22 4.01 12.91
N MET A 115 -15.51 5.14 13.04
CA MET A 115 -14.13 5.16 13.50
C MET A 115 -13.95 4.60 14.92
N SER A 116 -15.00 4.63 15.75
CA SER A 116 -14.99 4.02 17.09
C SER A 116 -14.74 2.50 17.08
N ALA A 117 -15.04 1.81 15.97
CA ALA A 117 -14.80 0.38 15.81
C ALA A 117 -13.31 0.03 15.79
N VAL A 118 -12.43 0.98 15.47
CA VAL A 118 -10.97 0.78 15.41
C VAL A 118 -10.40 0.27 16.74
N CYS A 119 -11.00 0.68 17.86
CA CYS A 119 -10.57 0.26 19.20
C CYS A 119 -10.85 -1.22 19.48
N ARG A 120 -11.84 -1.81 18.81
CA ARG A 120 -12.19 -3.24 18.94
C ARG A 120 -11.53 -4.10 17.88
N ALA A 121 -11.47 -3.60 16.65
CA ALA A 121 -10.90 -4.34 15.53
C ALA A 121 -10.41 -3.36 14.47
N LEU A 122 -9.12 -3.05 14.49
CA LEU A 122 -8.42 -2.37 13.41
C LEU A 122 -8.49 -3.22 12.15
N GLN A 123 -9.08 -2.68 11.10
CA GLN A 123 -9.15 -3.29 9.78
C GLN A 123 -8.20 -2.56 8.84
N CYS A 124 -7.39 -3.34 8.13
CA CYS A 124 -6.35 -2.86 7.25
C CYS A 124 -6.60 -3.29 5.81
N LYS A 125 -6.22 -2.43 4.87
CA LYS A 125 -6.13 -2.75 3.45
C LYS A 125 -4.78 -2.29 2.91
N SER A 126 -4.28 -2.93 1.86
CA SER A 126 -3.03 -2.55 1.20
C SER A 126 -3.17 -2.65 -0.33
N PRO A 127 -2.54 -1.77 -1.12
CA PRO A 127 -2.58 -1.86 -2.58
C PRO A 127 -2.10 -3.21 -3.13
N GLU A 128 -1.14 -3.84 -2.46
CA GLU A 128 -0.50 -5.08 -2.92
C GLU A 128 -1.30 -6.35 -2.58
N ARG A 129 -2.38 -6.23 -1.79
CA ARG A 129 -3.17 -7.39 -1.34
C ARG A 129 -4.65 -7.09 -1.44
N ILE A 130 -5.37 -7.97 -2.12
CA ILE A 130 -6.82 -7.87 -2.26
C ILE A 130 -7.47 -8.31 -0.94
N GLY A 131 -8.41 -7.50 -0.44
CA GLY A 131 -9.22 -7.82 0.74
C GLY A 131 -9.00 -6.89 1.94
N LEU A 132 -9.70 -7.20 3.03
CA LEU A 132 -9.61 -6.52 4.32
C LEU A 132 -8.98 -7.48 5.34
N PHE A 133 -8.01 -6.99 6.09
CA PHE A 133 -7.24 -7.78 7.04
C PHE A 133 -7.38 -7.21 8.45
N GLY A 134 -7.84 -8.02 9.41
CA GLY A 134 -7.96 -7.60 10.80
C GLY A 134 -6.62 -7.64 11.54
N ALA A 135 -6.20 -6.52 12.11
CA ALA A 135 -4.97 -6.38 12.90
C ALA A 135 -5.18 -6.52 14.43
N GLY A 136 -6.41 -6.81 14.87
CA GLY A 136 -6.77 -6.86 16.30
C GLY A 136 -7.14 -5.47 16.84
N HIS A 137 -7.05 -5.27 18.16
CA HIS A 137 -7.34 -3.97 18.78
C HIS A 137 -6.31 -2.93 18.39
N ALA A 138 -6.77 -1.70 18.12
CA ALA A 138 -5.85 -0.59 17.95
C ALA A 138 -5.12 -0.26 19.27
N LEU A 139 -3.92 0.28 19.13
CA LEU A 139 -3.12 0.72 20.28
C LEU A 139 -3.86 1.73 21.15
N GLU A 140 -3.64 1.65 22.46
CA GLU A 140 -4.07 2.67 23.42
C GLU A 140 -3.63 4.07 22.93
N GLY A 141 -4.54 5.04 22.91
CA GLY A 141 -4.29 6.37 22.39
C GLY A 141 -4.52 6.55 20.88
N THR A 142 -4.90 5.52 20.13
CA THR A 142 -5.21 5.67 18.70
C THR A 142 -6.47 6.52 18.52
N TYR A 143 -6.44 7.52 17.64
CA TYR A 143 -7.63 8.33 17.33
C TYR A 143 -8.79 7.46 16.84
N CYS A 144 -9.99 7.70 17.39
CA CYS A 144 -11.18 6.88 17.10
C CYS A 144 -12.44 7.69 16.74
N GLY A 145 -12.28 8.98 16.42
CA GLY A 145 -13.37 9.91 16.09
C GLY A 145 -13.56 10.99 17.16
N GLU A 146 -14.28 12.06 16.85
CA GLU A 146 -14.87 13.03 17.80
C GLU A 146 -13.99 13.38 19.03
N SER A 147 -12.80 13.93 18.81
CA SER A 147 -11.85 14.27 19.89
C SER A 147 -11.65 13.15 20.94
N SER A 148 -11.61 11.91 20.46
CA SER A 148 -11.56 10.70 21.27
C SER A 148 -10.47 9.74 20.79
N TRP A 149 -9.99 8.89 21.70
CA TRP A 149 -8.99 7.86 21.43
C TRP A 149 -9.37 6.49 21.99
N CYS A 150 -8.65 5.46 21.58
CA CYS A 150 -8.84 4.12 22.11
C CYS A 150 -8.25 3.98 23.51
N GLN A 151 -9.08 3.51 24.44
CA GLN A 151 -8.66 3.10 25.77
C GLN A 151 -9.42 1.84 26.20
N GLY A 152 -8.70 0.75 26.45
CA GLY A 152 -9.29 -0.52 26.89
C GLY A 152 -10.40 -1.01 25.97
N THR A 153 -10.13 -1.05 24.66
CA THR A 153 -11.05 -1.40 23.56
C THR A 153 -12.25 -0.48 23.32
N LYS A 154 -12.37 0.60 24.10
CA LYS A 154 -13.42 1.62 23.96
C LYS A 154 -12.87 2.89 23.34
N CYS A 155 -13.71 3.62 22.60
CA CYS A 155 -13.42 4.97 22.15
C CYS A 155 -13.87 5.93 23.26
N VAL A 156 -12.94 6.67 23.85
CA VAL A 156 -13.20 7.57 24.99
C VAL A 156 -12.66 8.97 24.70
N PRO A 157 -13.30 10.03 25.24
CA PRO A 157 -12.84 11.40 25.05
C PRO A 157 -11.39 11.59 25.49
N PHE A 158 -10.67 12.51 24.85
CA PHE A 158 -9.33 12.86 25.30
C PHE A 158 -9.36 13.38 26.74
N PRO A 159 -8.36 13.03 27.58
CA PRO A 159 -8.30 13.52 28.96
C PRO A 159 -8.04 15.02 29.04
N LYS A 160 -7.48 15.60 27.97
CA LYS A 160 -7.26 17.04 27.76
C LYS A 160 -7.36 17.33 26.27
N SER A 161 -7.55 18.59 25.89
CA SER A 161 -7.47 18.98 24.49
C SER A 161 -6.08 18.61 23.93
N LEU A 162 -6.07 17.91 22.80
CA LEU A 162 -4.87 17.48 22.08
C LEU A 162 -4.80 18.18 20.73
N PRO A 163 -3.59 18.42 20.19
CA PRO A 163 -3.44 19.03 18.88
C PRO A 163 -4.07 18.15 17.80
N VAL A 164 -4.77 18.80 16.88
CA VAL A 164 -5.32 18.20 15.67
C VAL A 164 -4.46 18.68 14.51
N VAL A 165 -3.76 17.75 13.86
CA VAL A 165 -2.81 18.06 12.80
C VAL A 165 -3.17 17.20 11.59
N PRO A 166 -3.70 17.80 10.50
CA PRO A 166 -3.89 17.10 9.24
C PRO A 166 -2.57 16.55 8.71
N GLY A 167 -2.62 15.42 8.02
CA GLY A 167 -1.43 14.85 7.39
C GLY A 167 -0.99 15.68 6.17
N GLY A 168 0.30 15.99 6.09
CA GLY A 168 0.93 16.64 4.94
C GLY A 168 1.90 15.74 4.20
N TRP A 169 1.98 15.95 2.89
CA TRP A 169 2.90 15.23 2.01
C TRP A 169 4.33 15.73 2.22
N SER A 170 5.28 14.81 2.36
CA SER A 170 6.70 15.11 2.18
C SER A 170 6.98 15.51 0.74
N GLU A 171 8.15 16.11 0.54
CA GLU A 171 8.74 16.24 -0.78
C GLU A 171 8.85 14.90 -1.51
N TRP A 172 8.82 14.97 -2.83
CA TRP A 172 8.99 13.82 -3.70
C TRP A 172 10.46 13.39 -3.76
N GLU A 173 10.72 12.13 -3.44
CA GLU A 173 12.04 11.51 -3.50
C GLU A 173 12.11 10.56 -4.69
N THR A 174 13.21 10.59 -5.46
CA THR A 174 13.46 9.62 -6.54
C THR A 174 14.00 8.33 -5.92
N VAL A 175 13.29 7.21 -6.11
CA VAL A 175 13.60 5.93 -5.46
C VAL A 175 14.17 4.86 -6.39
N THR A 176 14.12 5.08 -7.70
CA THR A 176 14.78 4.21 -8.69
C THR A 176 15.65 5.04 -9.62
N GLU A 177 16.71 4.40 -10.14
CA GLU A 177 17.42 4.95 -11.29
C GLU A 177 16.52 4.95 -12.54
N CYS A 178 16.89 5.77 -13.52
CA CYS A 178 16.20 5.80 -14.82
C CYS A 178 16.37 4.44 -15.50
N SER A 179 15.25 3.75 -15.74
CA SER A 179 15.26 2.41 -16.33
C SER A 179 14.17 2.27 -17.38
N GLN A 180 14.45 1.44 -18.38
CA GLN A 180 13.53 1.15 -19.47
C GLN A 180 13.39 -0.37 -19.62
N PRO A 181 12.16 -0.92 -19.69
CA PRO A 181 11.96 -2.32 -20.00
C PRO A 181 12.59 -2.66 -21.35
N CYS A 182 13.26 -3.81 -21.45
CA CYS A 182 13.84 -4.30 -22.70
C CYS A 182 12.76 -4.88 -23.64
N LEU A 183 11.78 -4.04 -23.97
CA LEU A 183 10.61 -4.32 -24.78
C LEU A 183 10.53 -3.29 -25.91
N GLN A 184 9.92 -3.69 -27.02
CA GLN A 184 9.76 -2.82 -28.16
C GLN A 184 8.86 -1.64 -27.80
N HIS A 185 9.33 -0.46 -28.22
CA HIS A 185 8.65 0.81 -28.03
C HIS A 185 8.28 1.18 -26.59
N SER A 186 8.99 0.63 -25.60
CA SER A 186 8.91 1.06 -24.21
C SER A 186 9.51 2.45 -24.01
N VAL A 187 9.23 3.04 -22.86
CA VAL A 187 9.79 4.32 -22.41
C VAL A 187 10.53 4.14 -21.09
N ALA A 188 11.52 5.01 -20.87
CA ALA A 188 12.29 5.03 -19.64
C ALA A 188 11.57 5.86 -18.57
N LEU A 189 11.47 5.31 -17.35
CA LEU A 189 10.79 5.94 -16.22
C LEU A 189 11.67 5.89 -14.96
N VAL A 190 11.49 6.88 -14.10
CA VAL A 190 11.91 6.86 -12.69
C VAL A 190 10.69 6.80 -11.78
N HIS A 191 10.78 6.03 -10.71
CA HIS A 191 9.78 6.01 -9.66
C HIS A 191 10.13 7.08 -8.64
N MET A 192 9.14 7.89 -8.29
CA MET A 192 9.23 8.84 -7.20
C MET A 192 8.23 8.45 -6.12
N LYS A 193 8.61 8.65 -4.86
CA LYS A 193 7.74 8.40 -3.71
C LYS A 193 7.72 9.61 -2.79
N ARG A 194 6.60 9.79 -2.10
CA ARG A 194 6.46 10.71 -0.98
C ARG A 194 5.76 10.01 0.17
N LYS A 195 5.87 10.57 1.36
CA LYS A 195 5.29 10.01 2.58
C LYS A 195 4.31 11.03 3.16
N CYS A 196 3.22 10.53 3.73
CA CYS A 196 2.26 11.39 4.45
C CYS A 196 2.75 11.61 5.88
N ASN A 197 3.81 12.41 6.05
CA ASN A 197 4.50 12.60 7.31
C ASN A 197 5.05 14.02 7.54
N ASP A 198 4.72 15.00 6.70
CA ASP A 198 5.22 16.38 6.80
C ASP A 198 4.09 17.43 6.70
N PRO A 199 3.36 17.71 7.80
CA PRO A 199 3.48 17.09 9.11
C PRO A 199 2.79 15.72 9.17
N ARG A 200 3.17 14.90 10.14
CA ARG A 200 2.47 13.65 10.40
C ARG A 200 1.09 13.91 10.99
N ARG A 201 0.10 13.19 10.48
CA ARG A 201 -1.28 13.24 10.98
C ARG A 201 -1.38 12.94 12.48
N GLN A 202 -2.17 13.73 13.20
CA GLN A 202 -2.47 13.54 14.62
C GLN A 202 -3.94 13.88 14.90
N ASN A 203 -4.64 12.97 15.59
CA ASN A 203 -6.00 13.19 16.10
C ASN A 203 -7.04 13.64 15.07
N THR A 204 -6.87 13.24 13.81
CA THR A 204 -7.82 13.47 12.71
C THR A 204 -7.75 12.35 11.68
N LEU A 205 -8.77 12.25 10.83
CA LEU A 205 -8.74 11.44 9.61
C LEU A 205 -8.26 12.24 8.39
N GLU A 206 -8.26 13.57 8.49
CA GLU A 206 -7.73 14.45 7.46
C GLU A 206 -6.26 14.14 7.23
N GLY A 207 -5.97 13.66 6.03
CA GLY A 207 -4.65 13.20 5.65
C GLY A 207 -4.32 13.69 4.27
N CYS A 208 -3.23 13.14 3.75
CA CYS A 208 -2.77 13.52 2.45
C CYS A 208 -3.66 12.94 1.35
N GLU A 209 -4.11 13.78 0.43
CA GLU A 209 -4.92 13.41 -0.72
C GLU A 209 -4.05 13.20 -1.97
N GLY A 210 -4.43 12.23 -2.81
CA GLY A 210 -3.70 11.83 -4.02
C GLY A 210 -2.65 10.75 -3.80
N ASP A 211 -1.81 10.52 -4.82
CA ASP A 211 -0.89 9.38 -4.85
C ASP A 211 0.39 9.59 -4.02
N ASN A 212 0.88 8.52 -3.39
CA ASN A 212 2.18 8.49 -2.70
C ASN A 212 3.32 7.98 -3.60
N VAL A 213 3.00 7.53 -4.81
CA VAL A 213 3.94 7.06 -5.83
C VAL A 213 3.59 7.74 -7.14
N ARG A 214 4.58 8.24 -7.88
CA ARG A 214 4.41 8.69 -9.26
C ARG A 214 5.57 8.20 -10.12
N LEU A 215 5.33 8.11 -11.42
CA LEU A 215 6.38 7.81 -12.40
C LEU A 215 6.64 9.04 -13.24
N ARG A 216 7.91 9.30 -13.53
CA ARG A 216 8.34 10.41 -14.38
C ARG A 216 9.20 9.89 -15.54
N PRO A 217 8.99 10.36 -16.77
CA PRO A 217 9.90 10.11 -17.88
C PRO A 217 11.33 10.56 -17.55
N CYS A 218 12.32 9.83 -18.07
CA CYS A 218 13.73 10.14 -17.85
C CYS A 218 14.54 9.80 -19.09
N ASP A 219 15.70 10.44 -19.27
CA ASP A 219 16.59 10.13 -20.39
C ASP A 219 17.58 9.02 -20.02
N ILE A 220 17.35 7.82 -20.55
CA ILE A 220 18.27 6.70 -20.36
C ILE A 220 19.58 6.87 -21.15
N SER A 221 19.60 7.67 -22.22
CA SER A 221 20.80 7.89 -23.05
C SER A 221 21.86 8.73 -22.33
N ALA A 222 21.45 9.54 -21.36
CA ALA A 222 22.34 10.29 -20.49
C ALA A 222 22.96 9.43 -19.37
N ASN A 223 22.46 8.20 -19.17
CA ASN A 223 22.97 7.29 -18.14
C ASN A 223 23.90 6.24 -18.75
N GLU A 224 25.21 6.51 -18.72
CA GLU A 224 26.24 5.58 -19.23
C GLU A 224 26.25 4.21 -18.53
N LYS A 225 25.72 4.12 -17.31
CA LYS A 225 25.64 2.88 -16.52
C LYS A 225 24.36 2.08 -16.80
N ALA A 226 23.39 2.64 -17.51
CA ALA A 226 22.14 1.96 -17.78
C ALA A 226 22.37 0.73 -18.70
N PRO A 227 21.77 -0.45 -18.39
CA PRO A 227 21.89 -1.63 -19.22
C PRO A 227 21.36 -1.36 -20.64
N LYS A 228 22.21 -1.56 -21.66
CA LYS A 228 21.79 -1.43 -23.05
C LYS A 228 20.95 -2.64 -23.46
N CYS A 229 19.69 -2.41 -23.80
CA CYS A 229 18.83 -3.43 -24.39
C CYS A 229 19.19 -3.63 -25.88
N THR A 230 19.88 -4.71 -26.21
CA THR A 230 20.30 -5.01 -27.59
C THR A 230 19.23 -5.76 -28.40
N HIS A 231 18.36 -6.53 -27.74
CA HIS A 231 17.34 -7.36 -28.37
C HIS A 231 15.98 -7.17 -27.69
N PRO A 232 15.28 -6.06 -27.99
CA PRO A 232 13.97 -5.78 -27.39
C PRO A 232 12.93 -6.80 -27.84
N LYS A 233 12.22 -7.40 -26.88
CA LYS A 233 11.13 -8.34 -27.15
C LYS A 233 9.83 -7.60 -27.47
N THR A 234 8.96 -8.22 -28.26
CA THR A 234 7.57 -7.78 -28.34
C THR A 234 6.86 -8.03 -27.01
N ASN A 235 5.79 -7.28 -26.72
CA ASN A 235 4.94 -7.57 -25.55
C ASN A 235 4.45 -9.02 -25.55
N GLN A 236 4.05 -9.53 -26.71
CA GLN A 236 3.54 -10.88 -26.84
C GLN A 236 4.58 -11.94 -26.45
N GLN A 237 5.83 -11.80 -26.92
CA GLN A 237 6.92 -12.70 -26.53
C GLN A 237 7.18 -12.67 -25.01
N TYR A 238 7.19 -11.48 -24.41
CA TYR A 238 7.37 -11.34 -22.96
C TYR A 238 6.22 -11.98 -22.17
N ILE A 239 4.98 -11.80 -22.64
CA ILE A 239 3.77 -12.39 -22.04
C ILE A 239 3.82 -13.91 -22.11
N ASP A 240 4.16 -14.48 -23.27
CA ASP A 240 4.26 -15.93 -23.46
C ASP A 240 5.34 -16.55 -22.55
N GLU A 241 6.51 -15.91 -22.44
CA GLU A 241 7.57 -16.33 -21.52
C GLU A 241 7.13 -16.31 -20.05
N LYS A 242 6.43 -15.25 -19.62
CA LYS A 242 5.89 -15.15 -18.26
C LYS A 242 4.81 -16.19 -18.01
N CYS A 243 3.91 -16.43 -18.95
CA CYS A 243 2.90 -17.48 -18.80
C CYS A 243 3.53 -18.89 -18.77
N ALA A 244 4.59 -19.14 -19.55
CA ALA A 244 5.36 -20.37 -19.46
C ALA A 244 6.05 -20.55 -18.10
N LEU A 245 6.55 -19.45 -17.51
CA LEU A 245 7.08 -19.46 -16.14
C LEU A 245 5.97 -19.78 -15.13
N TYR A 246 4.81 -19.13 -15.22
CA TYR A 246 3.71 -19.33 -14.29
C TYR A 246 3.12 -20.74 -14.35
N ALA A 247 3.05 -21.33 -15.54
CA ALA A 247 2.60 -22.70 -15.73
C ALA A 247 3.45 -23.75 -14.98
N ARG A 248 4.71 -23.43 -14.63
CA ARG A 248 5.59 -24.33 -13.85
C ARG A 248 5.10 -24.57 -12.42
N PHE A 249 4.41 -23.59 -11.84
CA PHE A 249 3.90 -23.67 -10.46
C PHE A 249 2.36 -23.64 -10.38
N LYS A 250 1.66 -23.27 -11.46
CA LYS A 250 0.20 -23.42 -11.62
C LYS A 250 -0.11 -24.23 -12.88
N PRO A 251 -0.22 -25.58 -12.78
CA PRO A 251 -0.42 -26.46 -13.94
C PRO A 251 -1.69 -26.22 -14.76
N GLU A 252 -2.68 -25.51 -14.20
CA GLU A 252 -3.91 -25.14 -14.90
C GLU A 252 -3.71 -24.04 -15.98
N LEU A 253 -2.55 -23.39 -15.98
CA LEU A 253 -2.18 -22.35 -16.95
C LEU A 253 -1.51 -22.96 -18.18
N LYS A 254 -1.80 -22.36 -19.34
CA LYS A 254 -1.11 -22.65 -20.59
C LYS A 254 0.14 -21.75 -20.74
N PRO A 255 1.21 -22.22 -21.38
CA PRO A 255 2.43 -21.44 -21.61
C PRO A 255 2.29 -20.45 -22.78
N ARG A 256 1.11 -19.84 -22.91
CA ARG A 256 0.75 -18.85 -23.91
C ARG A 256 -0.19 -17.84 -23.28
N GLY A 257 0.03 -16.57 -23.57
CA GLY A 257 -0.79 -15.48 -23.08
C GLY A 257 -1.23 -14.52 -24.17
N THR A 258 -1.83 -13.41 -23.75
CA THR A 258 -2.25 -12.33 -24.64
C THR A 258 -2.22 -10.99 -23.91
N GLN A 259 -2.00 -9.91 -24.66
CA GLN A 259 -2.28 -8.56 -24.20
C GLN A 259 -3.73 -8.22 -24.56
N VAL A 260 -4.54 -7.93 -23.56
CA VAL A 260 -5.94 -7.53 -23.79
C VAL A 260 -5.96 -6.10 -24.36
N PRO A 261 -6.84 -5.79 -25.33
CA PRO A 261 -6.99 -4.43 -25.83
C PRO A 261 -7.32 -3.43 -24.73
N TYR A 262 -6.84 -2.20 -24.90
CA TYR A 262 -7.16 -1.11 -23.99
C TYR A 262 -8.65 -0.77 -23.99
N SER A 263 -9.16 -0.49 -22.80
CA SER A 263 -10.48 0.06 -22.55
C SER A 263 -10.34 1.16 -21.51
N ALA A 264 -10.94 2.33 -21.72
CA ALA A 264 -10.87 3.44 -20.77
C ALA A 264 -11.41 3.03 -19.39
N SER A 265 -12.51 2.27 -19.34
CA SER A 265 -13.13 1.80 -18.09
C SER A 265 -12.35 0.71 -17.36
N GLN A 266 -11.41 0.04 -18.03
CA GLN A 266 -10.62 -1.07 -17.47
C GLN A 266 -9.19 -1.02 -17.99
N SER A 267 -8.55 0.15 -17.89
CA SER A 267 -7.25 0.44 -18.50
C SER A 267 -6.15 -0.51 -18.01
N TRP A 268 -6.22 -0.97 -16.75
CA TRP A 268 -5.31 -1.96 -16.18
C TRP A 268 -5.22 -3.28 -16.98
N ARG A 269 -6.26 -3.67 -17.73
CA ARG A 269 -6.27 -4.94 -18.45
C ARG A 269 -5.23 -5.00 -19.56
N ALA A 270 -4.93 -3.87 -20.20
CA ALA A 270 -3.87 -3.81 -21.22
C ALA A 270 -2.47 -3.95 -20.63
N CYS A 271 -2.32 -3.77 -19.31
CA CYS A 271 -1.07 -3.91 -18.58
C CYS A 271 -0.96 -5.17 -17.74
N ALA A 272 -2.02 -5.98 -17.66
CA ALA A 272 -1.96 -7.26 -16.98
C ALA A 272 -1.54 -8.38 -17.93
N ILE A 273 -0.72 -9.31 -17.42
CA ILE A 273 -0.33 -10.52 -18.14
C ILE A 273 -1.50 -11.50 -18.07
N HIS A 274 -2.12 -11.79 -19.21
CA HIS A 274 -3.23 -12.74 -19.28
C HIS A 274 -2.72 -14.06 -19.85
N CYS A 275 -2.83 -15.14 -19.07
CA CYS A 275 -2.40 -16.47 -19.48
C CYS A 275 -3.60 -17.33 -19.87
N GLY A 276 -3.41 -18.19 -20.86
CA GLY A 276 -4.43 -19.15 -21.26
C GLY A 276 -4.79 -20.07 -20.09
N TYR A 277 -6.07 -20.36 -19.94
CA TYR A 277 -6.63 -21.16 -18.85
C TYR A 277 -7.85 -21.92 -19.38
N LYS A 278 -8.05 -23.16 -18.93
CA LYS A 278 -9.20 -24.06 -19.22
C LYS A 278 -9.96 -23.77 -20.53
N GLY A 279 -9.78 -24.60 -21.54
CA GLY A 279 -10.32 -24.31 -22.88
C GLY A 279 -9.60 -23.12 -23.50
N ASP A 280 -10.33 -22.19 -24.12
CA ASP A 280 -9.76 -21.01 -24.81
C ASP A 280 -9.86 -19.71 -24.00
N ALA A 281 -10.13 -19.81 -22.70
CA ALA A 281 -10.21 -18.66 -21.82
C ALA A 281 -8.81 -18.11 -21.46
N PHE A 282 -8.77 -16.84 -21.06
CA PHE A 282 -7.57 -16.20 -20.51
C PHE A 282 -7.88 -15.61 -19.13
N ILE A 283 -6.94 -15.74 -18.21
CA ILE A 283 -7.04 -15.23 -16.84
C ILE A 283 -5.85 -14.32 -16.52
N ALA A 284 -6.11 -13.20 -15.86
CA ALA A 284 -5.06 -12.26 -15.48
C ALA A 284 -4.21 -12.80 -14.32
N ALA A 285 -2.89 -12.82 -14.51
CA ALA A 285 -1.94 -13.38 -13.56
C ALA A 285 -1.98 -12.72 -12.17
N LYS A 286 -2.28 -11.42 -12.13
CA LYS A 286 -2.38 -10.66 -10.89
C LYS A 286 -3.37 -11.21 -9.86
N PHE A 287 -4.38 -11.99 -10.27
CA PHE A 287 -5.40 -12.51 -9.34
C PHE A 287 -4.91 -13.74 -8.55
N PHE A 288 -3.95 -14.48 -9.07
CA PHE A 288 -3.52 -15.75 -8.48
C PHE A 288 -2.05 -15.81 -8.10
N LEU A 289 -1.29 -14.73 -8.36
CA LEU A 289 0.10 -14.56 -7.93
C LEU A 289 0.25 -13.84 -6.57
N ASN A 290 -0.85 -13.38 -5.96
CA ASN A 290 -0.84 -12.63 -4.69
C ASN A 290 -0.35 -13.43 -3.47
N GLU A 291 -0.32 -14.76 -3.54
CA GLU A 291 -0.08 -15.60 -2.35
C GLU A 291 1.33 -16.19 -2.28
N GLN A 292 2.04 -16.31 -3.39
CA GLN A 292 3.40 -16.83 -3.47
C GLN A 292 4.07 -16.37 -4.76
N THR A 293 5.17 -15.62 -4.67
CA THR A 293 6.32 -15.51 -5.61
C THR A 293 6.90 -14.10 -5.60
N ASN A 294 8.19 -13.97 -5.95
CA ASN A 294 8.83 -12.69 -6.30
C ASN A 294 8.43 -12.22 -7.73
N GLU A 295 7.35 -12.76 -8.29
CA GLU A 295 6.92 -12.50 -9.67
C GLU A 295 5.68 -11.60 -9.68
N THR A 296 5.64 -10.66 -10.62
CA THR A 296 4.49 -9.78 -10.84
C THR A 296 3.62 -10.32 -11.96
N GLY A 297 2.30 -10.22 -11.83
CA GLY A 297 1.33 -10.54 -12.89
C GLY A 297 1.05 -9.38 -13.86
N LEU A 298 1.91 -8.37 -13.86
CA LEU A 298 1.77 -7.13 -14.64
C LEU A 298 2.96 -6.98 -15.61
N LEU A 299 2.71 -6.32 -16.74
CA LEU A 299 3.77 -5.82 -17.61
C LEU A 299 4.60 -4.77 -16.86
N PRO A 300 5.93 -4.69 -17.11
CA PRO A 300 6.78 -3.70 -16.48
C PRO A 300 6.32 -2.26 -16.77
N ASP A 301 6.53 -1.35 -15.83
CA ASP A 301 6.26 0.06 -16.04
C ASP A 301 7.10 0.62 -17.19
N GLY A 302 6.50 1.44 -18.06
CA GLY A 302 7.09 1.94 -19.30
C GLY A 302 6.81 1.07 -20.54
N THR A 303 6.17 -0.10 -20.38
CA THR A 303 5.74 -0.93 -21.51
C THR A 303 4.62 -0.25 -22.30
N ARG A 304 4.71 -0.16 -23.63
CA ARG A 304 3.60 0.35 -24.45
C ARG A 304 2.40 -0.60 -24.37
N CYS A 305 1.24 -0.10 -23.97
CA CYS A 305 0.03 -0.92 -23.81
C CYS A 305 -1.08 -0.58 -24.80
N HIS A 306 -1.06 0.63 -25.35
CA HIS A 306 -2.00 1.04 -26.39
C HIS A 306 -1.41 2.15 -27.26
N PHE A 307 -1.96 2.28 -28.46
CA PHE A 307 -1.68 3.38 -29.36
C PHE A 307 -2.98 3.76 -30.05
N ASP A 308 -3.51 4.93 -29.69
CA ASP A 308 -4.70 5.50 -30.30
C ASP A 308 -4.28 6.14 -31.63
N LYS A 309 -4.52 5.43 -32.73
CA LYS A 309 -4.20 5.91 -34.08
C LYS A 309 -4.97 7.18 -34.46
N SER A 310 -6.17 7.39 -33.91
CA SER A 310 -7.00 8.54 -34.24
C SER A 310 -6.47 9.83 -33.63
N LYS A 311 -5.93 9.73 -32.41
CA LYS A 311 -5.33 10.85 -31.66
C LYS A 311 -3.81 10.93 -31.81
N GLY A 312 -3.19 9.91 -32.38
CA GLY A 312 -1.73 9.78 -32.40
C GLY A 312 -1.12 9.61 -31.00
N ALA A 313 -1.88 9.08 -30.03
CA ALA A 313 -1.48 9.05 -28.62
C ALA A 313 -1.00 7.65 -28.19
N ALA A 314 0.20 7.58 -27.60
CA ALA A 314 0.74 6.35 -27.02
C ALA A 314 0.44 6.26 -25.52
N TYR A 315 0.10 5.05 -25.07
CA TYR A 315 -0.18 4.73 -23.68
C TYR A 315 0.83 3.70 -23.18
N TYR A 316 1.19 3.83 -21.91
CA TYR A 316 2.22 3.06 -21.27
C TYR A 316 1.73 2.51 -19.93
N CYS A 317 2.23 1.33 -19.56
CA CYS A 317 1.97 0.74 -18.25
C CYS A 317 2.66 1.55 -17.16
N GLN A 318 1.89 1.98 -16.17
CA GLN A 318 2.36 2.75 -15.04
C GLN A 318 1.55 2.35 -13.81
N GLN A 319 2.21 1.76 -12.81
CA GLN A 319 1.56 1.14 -11.65
C GLN A 319 0.46 0.14 -12.05
N GLY A 320 0.68 -0.58 -13.15
CA GLY A 320 -0.28 -1.54 -13.70
C GLY A 320 -1.49 -0.95 -14.44
N GLN A 321 -1.58 0.38 -14.59
CA GLN A 321 -2.60 1.06 -15.40
C GLN A 321 -2.04 1.41 -16.79
N CYS A 322 -2.89 1.37 -17.82
CA CYS A 322 -2.51 1.79 -19.17
C CYS A 322 -2.89 3.25 -19.39
N VAL A 323 -1.92 4.16 -19.24
CA VAL A 323 -2.16 5.62 -19.22
C VAL A 323 -1.14 6.35 -20.10
N THR A 324 -1.47 7.57 -20.49
CA THR A 324 -0.52 8.44 -21.21
C THR A 324 0.57 8.96 -20.25
N LEU A 325 1.69 9.45 -20.79
CA LEU A 325 2.74 10.04 -19.95
C LEU A 325 2.29 11.37 -19.31
N LEU A 326 1.43 12.12 -19.99
CA LEU A 326 0.85 13.38 -19.49
C LEU A 326 0.06 13.17 -18.19
N GLN A 327 -0.77 12.13 -18.12
CA GLN A 327 -1.53 11.79 -16.91
C GLN A 327 -0.63 11.55 -15.69
N SER A 328 0.55 10.96 -15.90
CA SER A 328 1.51 10.68 -14.83
C SER A 328 2.27 11.90 -14.34
N LEU A 329 2.48 12.87 -15.22
CA LEU A 329 3.14 14.14 -14.88
C LEU A 329 2.21 15.08 -14.13
N ALA A 330 0.93 15.10 -14.51
CA ALA A 330 -0.11 15.84 -13.81
C ALA A 330 -0.58 15.15 -12.51
N GLY A 331 -0.10 13.94 -12.20
CA GLY A 331 -0.50 13.20 -11.00
C GLY A 331 -1.97 12.74 -11.02
N ILE A 332 -2.52 12.51 -12.22
CA ILE A 332 -3.94 12.21 -12.46
C ILE A 332 -4.06 10.71 -12.79
N GLN A 333 -3.82 9.83 -11.81
CA GLN A 333 -3.99 8.39 -12.00
C GLN A 333 -5.43 7.90 -11.71
N ASP A 334 -6.33 8.80 -11.27
CA ASP A 334 -7.65 8.46 -10.71
C ASP A 334 -8.89 8.81 -11.57
N ASN A 335 -8.78 9.01 -12.89
CA ASN A 335 -9.96 9.28 -13.73
C ASN A 335 -10.42 8.06 -14.56
N GLU A 336 -11.37 7.29 -14.01
CA GLU A 336 -12.08 6.17 -14.69
C GLU A 336 -12.81 6.58 -16.00
N ALA A 337 -12.91 7.88 -16.31
CA ALA A 337 -13.68 8.41 -17.43
C ALA A 337 -12.89 8.70 -18.73
N GLY A 338 -11.56 8.58 -18.75
CA GLY A 338 -10.78 8.76 -19.99
C GLY A 338 -11.01 10.10 -20.72
N GLN A 339 -11.37 11.16 -20.00
CA GLN A 339 -11.51 12.51 -20.57
C GLN A 339 -10.13 13.01 -21.04
N VAL A 340 -10.12 13.66 -22.21
CA VAL A 340 -8.99 14.49 -22.65
C VAL A 340 -8.97 15.71 -21.73
N LEU A 341 -7.95 15.81 -20.88
CA LEU A 341 -7.77 16.94 -19.99
C LEU A 341 -6.95 18.02 -20.69
N GLU A 342 -7.44 19.25 -20.62
CA GLU A 342 -6.64 20.44 -20.93
C GLU A 342 -5.64 20.61 -19.78
N VAL A 343 -4.34 20.51 -20.08
CA VAL A 343 -3.26 20.69 -19.09
C VAL A 343 -2.86 22.15 -19.13
N GLU A 344 -3.01 22.88 -18.02
CA GLU A 344 -2.57 24.27 -17.92
C GLU A 344 -1.07 24.35 -17.57
N ASP A 345 -0.39 25.44 -17.94
CA ASP A 345 1.05 25.63 -17.64
C ASP A 345 1.35 25.56 -16.13
N SER A 346 0.36 25.81 -15.27
CA SER A 346 0.44 25.71 -13.81
C SER A 346 0.40 24.28 -13.26
N ASP A 347 -0.08 23.31 -14.04
CA ASP A 347 -0.15 21.89 -13.63
C ASP A 347 1.22 21.20 -13.73
N TRP A 348 2.14 21.82 -14.48
CA TRP A 348 3.54 21.46 -14.47
C TRP A 348 4.18 22.01 -13.20
N ALA A 349 4.55 21.12 -12.27
CA ALA A 349 5.56 21.45 -11.26
C ALA A 349 6.79 22.09 -11.97
N PRO A 350 7.60 22.94 -11.31
CA PRO A 350 8.71 23.71 -11.93
C PRO A 350 9.86 22.89 -12.57
N ASP A 351 9.63 21.59 -12.81
CA ASP A 351 10.51 20.64 -13.47
C ASP A 351 10.57 20.85 -14.99
N THR A 352 11.39 21.82 -15.39
CA THR A 352 11.70 22.12 -16.80
C THR A 352 12.34 20.94 -17.56
N GLU A 353 13.01 20.02 -16.85
CA GLU A 353 13.61 18.83 -17.45
C GLU A 353 12.53 17.81 -17.84
N GLY A 354 11.55 17.57 -16.96
CA GLY A 354 10.39 16.74 -17.24
C GLY A 354 9.61 17.23 -18.46
N ARG A 355 9.37 18.55 -18.55
CA ARG A 355 8.72 19.18 -19.72
C ARG A 355 9.53 18.98 -21.00
N ARG A 356 10.84 19.28 -20.97
CA ARG A 356 11.74 19.08 -22.12
C ARG A 356 11.80 17.63 -22.58
N LEU A 357 11.77 16.67 -21.65
CA LEU A 357 11.77 15.25 -21.99
C LEU A 357 10.46 14.83 -22.62
N VAL A 358 9.33 15.28 -22.09
CA VAL A 358 8.01 15.05 -22.67
C VAL A 358 7.94 15.64 -24.08
N GLU A 359 8.39 16.88 -24.26
CA GLU A 359 8.51 17.53 -25.57
C GLU A 359 9.44 16.73 -26.51
N LYS A 360 10.60 16.26 -26.03
CA LYS A 360 11.51 15.37 -26.77
C LYS A 360 10.85 14.03 -27.16
N TYR A 361 9.98 13.47 -26.33
CA TYR A 361 9.20 12.27 -26.64
C TYR A 361 7.97 12.56 -27.52
N LEU A 362 7.58 13.83 -27.65
CA LEU A 362 6.49 14.35 -28.48
C LEU A 362 6.97 15.00 -29.79
N GLU A 363 8.26 14.96 -30.16
CA GLU A 363 8.76 15.48 -31.45
C GLU A 363 8.75 14.37 -32.54
N TYR A 364 7.92 14.50 -33.59
CA TYR A 364 7.84 13.54 -34.73
C TYR A 364 8.03 14.19 -36.12
N VAL A 365 8.60 13.40 -37.06
CA VAL A 365 8.78 13.68 -38.49
C VAL A 365 8.20 12.53 -39.35
N PRO A 366 7.34 12.79 -40.36
CA PRO A 366 6.68 11.75 -41.17
C PRO A 366 7.61 10.66 -41.75
N GLY A 367 7.33 9.37 -41.46
CA GLY A 367 8.00 8.19 -42.04
C GLY A 367 8.65 7.21 -41.05
N LYS A 368 8.46 7.37 -39.73
CA LYS A 368 8.96 6.45 -38.68
C LYS A 368 7.89 6.20 -37.59
N ASP A 369 7.92 5.06 -36.91
CA ASP A 369 6.86 4.59 -36.01
C ASP A 369 6.76 5.28 -34.63
N PHE A 370 6.47 6.59 -34.53
CA PHE A 370 6.06 7.23 -33.26
C PHE A 370 5.22 8.49 -33.53
N ALA A 371 3.93 8.54 -33.15
CA ALA A 371 3.04 9.69 -33.39
C ALA A 371 2.82 10.57 -32.15
N VAL A 372 2.35 11.79 -32.43
CA VAL A 372 2.26 12.98 -31.56
C VAL A 372 0.85 13.57 -31.66
N LEU A 373 0.38 14.20 -30.58
CA LEU A 373 -0.79 15.11 -30.56
C LEU A 373 -0.40 16.51 -31.06
N ASP A 374 -0.98 16.96 -32.16
CA ASP A 374 -0.83 18.33 -32.68
C ASP A 374 -1.78 19.29 -31.93
N VAL A 375 -1.25 19.97 -30.91
CA VAL A 375 -2.00 20.93 -30.08
C VAL A 375 -2.55 22.11 -30.90
N LYS A 376 -1.99 22.40 -32.09
CA LYS A 376 -2.42 23.50 -32.97
C LYS A 376 -3.56 23.14 -33.92
N LYS A 377 -3.94 21.86 -34.00
CA LYS A 377 -5.04 21.36 -34.86
C LYS A 377 -6.28 20.92 -34.09
N VAL A 378 -6.33 21.09 -32.78
CA VAL A 378 -7.58 20.94 -32.03
C VAL A 378 -8.38 22.23 -32.21
N PRO A 379 -9.47 22.26 -33.02
CA PRO A 379 -10.32 23.44 -33.07
C PRO A 379 -11.01 23.60 -31.71
N PRO A 380 -11.27 24.83 -31.22
CA PRO A 380 -12.06 25.04 -30.02
C PRO A 380 -13.50 24.62 -30.33
N ALA A 381 -13.81 23.34 -30.11
CA ALA A 381 -15.15 22.82 -30.28
C ALA A 381 -16.00 23.27 -29.08
N ARG A 382 -16.61 24.45 -29.19
CA ARG A 382 -17.83 24.76 -28.42
C ARG A 382 -18.96 23.87 -28.94
N ALA A 383 -19.02 22.64 -28.45
CA ALA A 383 -20.21 21.82 -28.56
C ALA A 383 -21.04 22.02 -27.29
N ARG A 384 -22.17 22.72 -27.41
CA ARG A 384 -23.26 22.62 -26.43
C ARG A 384 -23.96 21.29 -26.70
N VAL A 385 -24.00 20.41 -25.72
CA VAL A 385 -24.90 19.25 -25.73
C VAL A 385 -25.75 19.33 -24.47
N ALA A 386 -27.06 19.33 -24.68
CA ALA A 386 -28.06 19.33 -23.63
C ALA A 386 -27.93 18.08 -22.77
N VAL A 387 -28.07 18.27 -21.46
CA VAL A 387 -28.27 17.19 -20.50
C VAL A 387 -29.74 16.79 -20.63
N ASP A 388 -30.01 15.59 -21.11
CA ASP A 388 -31.25 14.90 -20.77
C ASP A 388 -30.90 13.88 -19.67
N ASP A 389 -31.55 14.05 -18.53
CA ASP A 389 -31.45 13.21 -17.35
C ASP A 389 -31.85 11.76 -17.65
N LEU A 390 -31.07 10.79 -17.16
CA LEU A 390 -31.51 9.56 -16.46
C LEU A 390 -30.33 8.76 -15.91
#